data_AF-W5YWA5-F1
#
_entry.id   AF-W5YWA5-F1
#
_cell.length_a   1.000
_cell.length_b   1.000
_cell.length_c   1.000
_cell.angle_alpha   90.00
_cell.angle_beta   90.00
_cell.angle_gamma   90.00
#
_symmetry.space_group_name_H-M   'P 1'
#
loop_
_entity.id
_entity.type
_entity.pdbx_description
1 polymer ?
#
loop_
_entity_poly.entity_id
_entity_poly.type
_entity_poly.pdbx_seq_one_letter_code
_entity_poly.pdbx_strand_id
1 'polypeptide(L)'
;MVRRVENSELGILRVNNERPDRVRLNELPQRTRHEMTRTDDIFIFAKSAQRSRVHRPAYPDYIAVKKFNSKGEVVGERRFLGLYTSRVYNERPDEIPLLRRKFQTVMRRSGFLRDDYAGKELDQILTVYPRDELFQIEPGELLSVAKSILYIQERRRIELFMREDVYGQFVTCLAFFPRDIYNTELRLKVEQELLETLGAEDIEFVTHFSESVLARVQFTIRVPQVENRQLPISEIRDKVIGWHSPGVMACWKR
;
A
#
# COMPACT_ATOMS: atom_id res chain seq x y z
N MET A 1 11.58 22.57 13.55
CA MET A 1 10.12 22.62 13.86
C MET A 1 9.40 22.96 12.57
N VAL A 2 8.38 22.20 12.20
CA VAL A 2 7.51 22.49 11.06
C VAL A 2 6.28 23.21 11.59
N ARG A 3 5.88 24.31 10.95
CA ARG A 3 4.69 25.08 11.31
C ARG A 3 3.79 25.25 10.09
N ARG A 4 2.49 25.10 10.28
CA ARG A 4 1.48 25.45 9.27
C ARG A 4 1.53 26.95 8.96
N VAL A 5 1.43 27.30 7.68
CA VAL A 5 1.29 28.70 7.26
C VAL A 5 -0.15 29.15 7.57
N GLU A 6 -0.30 30.28 8.24
CA GLU A 6 -1.60 30.82 8.60
C GLU A 6 -2.48 31.08 7.37
N ASN A 7 -3.78 30.80 7.47
CA ASN A 7 -4.77 30.98 6.39
C ASN A 7 -4.44 30.24 5.08
N SER A 8 -3.60 29.20 5.13
CA SER A 8 -3.23 28.41 3.96
C SER A 8 -4.18 27.25 3.67
N GLU A 9 -5.10 26.93 4.57
CA GLU A 9 -6.06 25.85 4.38
C GLU A 9 -7.17 26.19 3.39
N LEU A 10 -7.43 25.25 2.48
CA LEU A 10 -8.49 25.32 1.48
C LEU A 10 -9.34 24.05 1.50
N GLY A 11 -10.59 24.17 1.04
CA GLY A 11 -11.50 23.03 0.93
C GLY A 11 -11.71 22.32 2.27
N ILE A 12 -11.67 20.98 2.25
CA ILE A 12 -11.91 20.13 3.44
C ILE A 12 -10.88 20.33 4.56
N LEU A 13 -9.68 20.81 4.24
CA LEU A 13 -8.64 21.07 5.24
C LEU A 13 -8.98 22.27 6.15
N ARG A 14 -9.96 23.10 5.81
CA ARG A 14 -10.45 24.16 6.71
C ARG A 14 -11.18 23.62 7.93
N VAL A 15 -11.77 22.42 7.80
CA VAL A 15 -12.63 21.83 8.82
C VAL A 15 -12.02 20.55 9.39
N ASN A 16 -11.33 19.77 8.55
CA ASN A 16 -10.76 18.46 8.88
C ASN A 16 -9.24 18.47 8.67
N ASN A 17 -8.52 19.29 9.44
CA ASN A 17 -7.05 19.20 9.47
C ASN A 17 -6.61 18.33 10.65
N GLU A 18 -6.23 17.09 10.35
CA GLU A 18 -5.77 16.12 11.34
C GLU A 18 -4.38 16.42 11.89
N ARG A 19 -3.60 17.25 11.19
CA ARG A 19 -2.21 17.51 11.60
C ARG A 19 -2.14 18.70 12.55
N PRO A 20 -1.31 18.61 13.60
CA PRO A 20 -1.09 19.73 14.49
C PRO A 20 -0.49 20.92 13.73
N ASP A 21 -0.82 22.13 14.17
CA ASP A 21 -0.28 23.38 13.64
C ASP A 21 1.25 23.46 13.72
N ARG A 22 1.82 22.77 14.71
CA ARG A 22 3.25 22.73 14.99
C ARG A 22 3.66 21.29 15.28
N VAL A 23 4.67 20.83 14.56
CA VAL A 23 5.25 19.50 14.75
C VAL A 23 6.75 19.66 14.89
N ARG A 24 7.36 19.06 15.91
CA ARG A 24 8.81 18.95 15.97
C ARG A 24 9.23 17.72 15.18
N LEU A 25 10.13 17.90 14.22
CA LEU A 25 10.64 16.78 13.41
C LEU A 25 11.26 15.67 14.29
N ASN A 26 11.85 16.05 15.41
CA ASN A 26 12.48 15.11 16.34
C ASN A 26 11.47 14.26 17.14
N GLU A 27 10.20 14.65 17.18
CA GLU A 27 9.10 13.91 17.82
C GLU A 27 8.41 12.97 16.81
N LEU A 28 8.74 13.06 15.52
CA LEU A 28 8.25 12.13 14.49
C LEU A 28 9.11 10.87 14.46
N PRO A 29 8.52 9.70 14.09
CA PRO A 29 9.27 8.48 13.86
C PRO A 29 10.40 8.71 12.85
N GLN A 30 11.50 7.96 13.01
CA GLN A 30 12.68 8.11 12.16
C GLN A 30 12.36 8.00 10.66
N ARG A 31 11.55 7.01 10.25
CA ARG A 31 11.10 6.84 8.85
C ARG A 31 10.38 8.09 8.35
N THR A 32 9.41 8.59 9.11
CA THR A 32 8.65 9.79 8.75
C THR A 32 9.57 11.00 8.59
N ARG A 33 10.50 11.20 9.54
CA ARG A 33 11.46 12.30 9.49
C ARG A 33 12.34 12.20 8.25
N HIS A 34 12.89 11.02 7.98
CA HIS A 34 13.70 10.74 6.80
C HIS A 34 12.93 11.07 5.51
N GLU A 35 11.72 10.55 5.34
CA GLU A 35 10.91 10.80 4.16
C GLU A 35 10.55 12.29 4.00
N MET A 36 10.30 13.00 5.09
CA MET A 36 10.06 14.44 5.06
C MET A 36 11.29 15.28 4.67
N THR A 37 12.50 14.82 4.98
CA THR A 37 13.74 15.60 4.78
C THR A 37 14.59 15.14 3.60
N ARG A 38 14.42 13.92 3.08
CA ARG A 38 15.19 13.42 1.92
C ARG A 38 14.94 14.28 0.69
N THR A 39 15.98 14.47 -0.12
CA THR A 39 16.00 15.44 -1.24
C THR A 39 15.91 14.78 -2.61
N ASP A 40 15.95 13.47 -2.67
CA ASP A 40 15.89 12.63 -3.88
C ASP A 40 14.47 12.24 -4.29
N ASP A 41 13.46 12.57 -3.49
CA ASP A 41 12.04 12.49 -3.86
C ASP A 41 11.28 13.77 -3.45
N ILE A 42 10.41 14.24 -4.35
CA ILE A 42 9.61 15.46 -4.23
C ILE A 42 8.26 15.18 -3.58
N PHE A 43 7.73 13.96 -3.74
CA PHE A 43 6.39 13.61 -3.28
C PHE A 43 6.43 12.77 -2.00
N ILE A 44 5.38 12.90 -1.19
CA ILE A 44 5.08 11.95 -0.11
C ILE A 44 3.63 11.53 -0.29
N PHE A 45 3.39 10.23 -0.36
CA PHE A 45 2.07 9.62 -0.43
C PHE A 45 1.75 8.93 0.89
N ALA A 46 0.56 9.18 1.42
CA ALA A 46 0.06 8.56 2.64
C ALA A 46 -1.47 8.54 2.67
N LYS A 47 -2.06 8.03 3.76
CA LYS A 47 -3.50 8.09 4.02
C LYS A 47 -3.83 8.94 5.24
N SER A 48 -4.97 9.61 5.20
CA SER A 48 -5.58 10.27 6.36
C SER A 48 -6.03 9.22 7.37
N ALA A 49 -5.89 9.50 8.66
CA ALA A 49 -6.39 8.60 9.69
C ALA A 49 -7.93 8.72 9.80
N GLN A 50 -8.54 9.85 9.45
CA GLN A 50 -10.01 9.97 9.46
C GLN A 50 -10.62 9.54 8.13
N ARG A 51 -11.75 8.84 8.23
CA ARG A 51 -12.56 8.46 7.07
C ARG A 51 -13.15 9.70 6.41
N SER A 52 -13.21 9.67 5.08
CA SER A 52 -13.90 10.70 4.32
C SER A 52 -15.38 10.74 4.68
N ARG A 53 -15.90 11.95 4.90
CA ARG A 53 -17.35 12.21 5.02
C ARG A 53 -18.01 12.53 3.68
N VAL A 54 -17.23 12.59 2.61
CA VAL A 54 -17.65 13.02 1.27
C VAL A 54 -17.42 11.89 0.28
N HIS A 55 -18.39 11.71 -0.64
CA HIS A 55 -18.43 10.69 -1.70
C HIS A 55 -18.55 9.24 -1.21
N ARG A 56 -17.62 8.75 -0.38
CA ARG A 56 -17.68 7.41 0.23
C ARG A 56 -16.87 7.39 1.55
N PRO A 57 -17.23 6.55 2.52
CA PRO A 57 -16.49 6.41 3.77
C PRO A 57 -15.20 5.59 3.54
N ALA A 58 -14.21 6.17 2.85
CA ALA A 58 -12.89 5.58 2.63
C ALA A 58 -11.80 6.47 3.24
N TYR A 59 -10.63 5.91 3.52
CA TYR A 59 -9.45 6.67 3.93
C TYR A 59 -8.94 7.57 2.79
N PRO A 60 -9.04 8.91 2.93
CA PRO A 60 -8.52 9.83 1.93
C PRO A 60 -7.01 9.70 1.78
N ASP A 61 -6.52 10.00 0.58
CA ASP A 61 -5.11 10.08 0.27
C ASP A 61 -4.55 11.45 0.61
N TYR A 62 -3.33 11.43 1.12
CA TYR A 62 -2.51 12.58 1.41
C TYR A 62 -1.35 12.64 0.41
N ILE A 63 -1.24 13.74 -0.31
CA ILE A 63 -0.13 14.00 -1.22
C ILE A 63 0.59 15.24 -0.72
N ALA A 64 1.82 15.09 -0.24
CA ALA A 64 2.69 16.21 0.08
C ALA A 64 3.67 16.46 -1.07
N VAL A 65 3.84 17.72 -1.45
CA VAL A 65 4.82 18.19 -2.43
C VAL A 65 5.84 19.03 -1.69
N LYS A 66 7.08 18.54 -1.60
CA LYS A 66 8.17 19.21 -0.89
C LYS A 66 8.53 20.54 -1.54
N LYS A 67 8.89 21.52 -0.71
CA LYS A 67 9.42 22.81 -1.11
C LYS A 67 10.92 22.82 -0.83
N PHE A 68 11.69 23.23 -1.82
CA PHE A 68 13.15 23.27 -1.75
C PHE A 68 13.64 24.71 -1.72
N ASN A 69 14.75 24.97 -1.02
CA ASN A 69 15.48 26.22 -1.13
C ASN A 69 16.48 26.18 -2.30
N SER A 70 17.23 27.26 -2.51
CA SER A 70 18.25 27.35 -3.58
C SER A 70 19.42 26.39 -3.41
N LYS A 71 19.60 25.80 -2.23
CA LYS A 71 20.63 24.78 -1.94
C LYS A 71 20.13 23.35 -2.15
N GLY A 72 18.87 23.17 -2.55
CA GLY A 72 18.25 21.85 -2.71
C GLY A 72 17.83 21.19 -1.40
N GLU A 73 17.75 21.92 -0.30
CA GLU A 73 17.30 21.41 1.00
C GLU A 73 15.78 21.57 1.14
N VAL A 74 15.12 20.61 1.80
CA VAL A 74 13.68 20.68 2.07
C VAL A 74 13.40 21.72 3.15
N VAL A 75 12.57 22.71 2.82
CA VAL A 75 12.18 23.81 3.74
C VAL A 75 10.69 23.83 4.08
N GLY A 76 9.92 22.88 3.54
CA GLY A 76 8.49 22.73 3.83
C GLY A 76 7.79 21.86 2.80
N GLU A 77 6.47 21.87 2.80
CA GLU A 77 5.67 21.10 1.85
C GLU A 77 4.31 21.79 1.60
N ARG A 78 3.70 21.48 0.45
CA ARG A 78 2.29 21.75 0.15
C ARG A 78 1.52 20.45 0.21
N ARG A 79 0.32 20.45 0.77
CA ARG A 79 -0.41 19.22 1.08
C ARG A 79 -1.76 19.23 0.37
N PHE A 80 -2.11 18.09 -0.19
CA PHE A 80 -3.40 17.84 -0.79
C PHE A 80 -4.03 16.65 -0.06
N LEU A 81 -5.31 16.78 0.29
CA LEU A 81 -6.10 15.76 0.96
C LEU A 81 -7.34 15.51 0.11
N GLY A 82 -7.62 14.26 -0.24
CA GLY A 82 -8.80 13.91 -1.01
C GLY A 82 -8.79 12.45 -1.46
N LEU A 83 -9.74 12.10 -2.31
CA LEU A 83 -9.78 10.78 -2.95
C LEU A 83 -9.32 10.92 -4.39
N TYR A 84 -8.59 9.92 -4.90
CA TYR A 84 -8.31 9.86 -6.33
C TYR A 84 -9.61 9.78 -7.15
N THR A 85 -9.59 10.38 -8.34
CA THR A 85 -10.69 10.26 -9.29
C THR A 85 -10.70 8.87 -9.94
N SER A 86 -11.83 8.49 -10.54
CA SER A 86 -11.96 7.22 -11.29
C SER A 86 -10.90 7.05 -12.37
N ARG A 87 -10.38 8.15 -12.94
CA ARG A 87 -9.34 8.12 -13.96
C ARG A 87 -8.05 7.45 -13.48
N VAL A 88 -7.61 7.73 -12.25
CA VAL A 88 -6.41 7.08 -11.67
C VAL A 88 -6.59 5.57 -11.64
N TYR A 89 -7.81 5.11 -11.37
CA TYR A 89 -8.13 3.69 -11.31
C TYR A 89 -8.40 3.06 -12.68
N ASN A 90 -8.55 3.80 -13.77
CA ASN A 90 -8.87 3.22 -15.09
C ASN A 90 -7.75 3.41 -16.13
N GLU A 91 -6.86 4.39 -15.91
CA GLU A 91 -5.71 4.63 -16.78
C GLU A 91 -4.59 3.64 -16.48
N ARG A 92 -3.86 3.21 -17.53
CA ARG A 92 -2.73 2.31 -17.33
C ARG A 92 -1.64 3.01 -16.51
N PRO A 93 -0.93 2.31 -15.61
CA PRO A 93 0.14 2.93 -14.84
C PRO A 93 1.28 3.51 -15.68
N ASP A 94 1.56 2.94 -16.86
CA ASP A 94 2.56 3.48 -17.79
C ASP A 94 2.12 4.76 -18.51
N GLU A 95 0.84 5.12 -18.45
CA GLU A 95 0.31 6.39 -18.96
C GLU A 95 0.31 7.50 -17.90
N ILE A 96 0.28 7.16 -16.61
CA ILE A 96 0.31 8.12 -15.50
C ILE A 96 1.76 8.64 -15.32
N PRO A 97 2.04 9.95 -15.48
CA PRO A 97 3.41 10.47 -15.54
C PRO A 97 4.34 10.05 -14.39
N LEU A 98 3.81 10.03 -13.17
CA LEU A 98 4.58 9.66 -11.99
C LEU A 98 4.86 8.14 -11.91
N LEU A 99 3.91 7.32 -12.36
CA LEU A 99 4.04 5.86 -12.34
C LEU A 99 4.77 5.31 -13.56
N ARG A 100 4.75 6.03 -14.69
CA ARG A 100 5.42 5.64 -15.93
C ARG A 100 6.88 5.26 -15.74
N ARG A 101 7.65 6.11 -15.06
CA ARG A 101 9.09 5.85 -14.82
C ARG A 101 9.30 4.64 -13.92
N LYS A 102 8.45 4.47 -12.90
CA LYS A 102 8.48 3.33 -11.98
C LYS A 102 8.19 2.02 -12.74
N PHE A 103 7.11 2.00 -13.51
CA PHE A 103 6.72 0.88 -14.37
C PHE A 103 7.85 0.46 -15.32
N GLN A 104 8.37 1.41 -16.11
CA GLN A 104 9.45 1.15 -17.07
C GLN A 104 10.74 0.68 -16.39
N THR A 105 11.03 1.20 -15.19
CA THR A 105 12.20 0.76 -14.41
C THR A 105 12.05 -0.67 -13.94
N VAL A 106 10.87 -1.08 -13.47
CA VAL A 106 10.61 -2.47 -13.07
C VAL A 106 10.70 -3.40 -14.27
N MET A 107 10.05 -3.07 -15.39
CA MET A 107 10.12 -3.87 -16.62
C MET A 107 11.57 -4.04 -17.09
N ARG A 108 12.34 -2.95 -17.20
CA ARG A 108 13.75 -3.00 -17.59
C ARG A 108 14.62 -3.82 -16.64
N ARG A 109 14.46 -3.63 -15.32
CA ARG A 109 15.26 -4.34 -14.30
C ARG A 109 14.84 -5.80 -14.12
N SER A 110 13.68 -6.20 -14.65
CA SER A 110 13.22 -7.58 -14.55
C SER A 110 14.11 -8.56 -15.31
N GLY A 111 14.68 -8.13 -16.44
CA GLY A 111 15.43 -8.96 -17.38
C GLY A 111 14.56 -9.68 -18.40
N PHE A 112 13.23 -9.57 -18.33
CA PHE A 112 12.32 -10.14 -19.33
C PHE A 112 12.15 -9.21 -20.53
N LEU A 113 11.99 -9.78 -21.72
CA LEU A 113 11.58 -9.03 -22.90
C LEU A 113 10.07 -8.83 -22.83
N ARG A 114 9.60 -7.60 -23.05
CA ARG A 114 8.17 -7.26 -22.91
C ARG A 114 7.25 -8.14 -23.74
N ASP A 115 7.72 -8.62 -24.89
CA ASP A 115 6.93 -9.43 -25.82
C ASP A 115 7.00 -10.95 -25.54
N ASP A 116 7.92 -11.38 -24.67
CA ASP A 116 7.98 -12.77 -24.23
C ASP A 116 6.84 -13.09 -23.23
N TYR A 117 6.62 -14.37 -22.95
CA TYR A 117 5.53 -14.80 -22.08
C TYR A 117 5.64 -14.20 -20.66
N ALA A 118 6.82 -14.27 -20.04
CA ALA A 118 7.04 -13.76 -18.69
C ALA A 118 6.96 -12.23 -18.62
N GLY A 119 7.39 -11.53 -19.67
CA GLY A 119 7.30 -10.08 -19.82
C GLY A 119 5.85 -9.62 -19.97
N LYS A 120 5.02 -10.34 -20.72
CA LYS A 120 3.58 -10.07 -20.82
C LYS A 120 2.86 -10.26 -19.48
N GLU A 121 3.16 -11.35 -18.77
CA GLU A 121 2.61 -11.58 -17.44
C GLU A 121 3.06 -10.50 -16.44
N LEU A 122 4.33 -10.11 -16.46
CA LEU A 122 4.84 -9.02 -15.61
C LEU A 122 4.17 -7.67 -15.94
N ASP A 123 4.00 -7.33 -17.21
CA ASP A 123 3.28 -6.12 -17.65
C ASP A 123 1.85 -6.13 -17.10
N GLN A 124 1.17 -7.27 -17.16
CA GLN A 124 -0.18 -7.44 -16.65
C GLN A 124 -0.24 -7.30 -15.12
N ILE A 125 0.69 -7.94 -14.38
CA ILE A 125 0.82 -7.81 -12.92
C ILE A 125 0.94 -6.34 -12.51
N LEU A 126 1.84 -5.59 -13.18
CA LEU A 126 2.04 -4.17 -12.92
C LEU A 126 0.82 -3.33 -13.30
N THR A 127 0.16 -3.67 -14.40
CA THR A 127 -1.04 -2.96 -14.89
C THR A 127 -2.20 -3.04 -13.90
N VAL A 128 -2.41 -4.22 -13.29
CA VAL A 128 -3.51 -4.42 -12.33
C VAL A 128 -3.11 -4.20 -10.88
N TYR A 129 -1.84 -3.87 -10.59
CA TYR A 129 -1.37 -3.58 -9.24
C TYR A 129 -2.19 -2.44 -8.60
N PRO A 130 -2.44 -2.46 -7.27
CA PRO A 130 -3.21 -1.39 -6.65
C PRO A 130 -2.56 -0.02 -6.86
N ARG A 131 -3.35 0.96 -7.30
CA ARG A 131 -2.85 2.28 -7.70
C ARG A 131 -2.23 3.00 -6.51
N ASP A 132 -2.93 3.00 -5.37
CA ASP A 132 -2.47 3.56 -4.10
C ASP A 132 -1.11 2.98 -3.66
N GLU A 133 -0.90 1.69 -3.90
CA GLU A 133 0.36 1.02 -3.58
C GLU A 133 1.44 1.37 -4.60
N LEU A 134 1.13 1.43 -5.89
CA LEU A 134 2.08 1.84 -6.93
C LEU A 134 2.68 3.23 -6.66
N PHE A 135 1.91 4.16 -6.07
CA PHE A 135 2.46 5.46 -5.70
C PHE A 135 3.47 5.37 -4.56
N GLN A 136 3.26 4.49 -3.59
CA GLN A 136 4.04 4.40 -2.36
C GLN A 136 5.23 3.43 -2.42
N ILE A 137 5.10 2.30 -3.10
CA ILE A 137 6.14 1.25 -3.14
C ILE A 137 7.35 1.68 -3.96
N GLU A 138 8.56 1.42 -3.47
CA GLU A 138 9.80 1.75 -4.19
C GLU A 138 10.02 0.80 -5.38
N PRO A 139 10.67 1.23 -6.48
CA PRO A 139 10.83 0.40 -7.68
C PRO A 139 11.55 -0.94 -7.43
N GLY A 140 12.50 -0.98 -6.50
CA GLY A 140 13.22 -2.22 -6.15
C GLY A 140 12.34 -3.23 -5.43
N GLU A 141 11.55 -2.75 -4.47
CA GLU A 141 10.59 -3.58 -3.74
C GLU A 141 9.46 -4.05 -4.66
N LEU A 142 8.92 -3.15 -5.50
CA LEU A 142 7.91 -3.50 -6.50
C LEU A 142 8.40 -4.58 -7.47
N LEU A 143 9.66 -4.50 -7.90
CA LEU A 143 10.25 -5.54 -8.73
C LEU A 143 10.29 -6.89 -8.01
N SER A 144 10.70 -6.90 -6.74
CA SER A 144 10.73 -8.12 -5.93
C SER A 144 9.34 -8.72 -5.78
N VAL A 145 8.36 -7.90 -5.39
CA VAL A 145 6.96 -8.32 -5.22
C VAL A 145 6.38 -8.82 -6.55
N ALA A 146 6.57 -8.10 -7.65
CA ALA A 146 6.03 -8.49 -8.95
C ALA A 146 6.63 -9.80 -9.47
N LYS A 147 7.94 -10.03 -9.27
CA LYS A 147 8.57 -11.32 -9.57
C LYS A 147 8.04 -12.45 -8.68
N SER A 148 7.83 -12.19 -7.40
CA SER A 148 7.22 -13.17 -6.50
C SER A 148 5.79 -13.51 -6.93
N ILE A 149 4.99 -12.52 -7.33
CA ILE A 149 3.63 -12.73 -7.87
C ILE A 149 3.67 -13.65 -9.11
N LEU A 150 4.57 -13.39 -10.05
CA LEU A 150 4.77 -14.24 -11.23
C LEU A 150 5.08 -15.70 -10.82
N TYR A 151 6.00 -15.89 -9.89
CA TYR A 151 6.40 -17.21 -9.40
C TYR A 151 5.28 -17.98 -8.70
N ILE A 152 4.44 -17.31 -7.90
CA ILE A 152 3.34 -17.96 -7.18
C ILE A 152 2.13 -18.24 -8.07
N GLN A 153 1.94 -17.49 -9.16
CA GLN A 153 0.89 -17.77 -10.15
C GLN A 153 1.12 -19.13 -10.82
N GLU A 154 2.36 -19.42 -11.22
CA GLU A 154 2.73 -20.71 -11.82
C GLU A 154 2.50 -21.89 -10.85
N ARG A 155 2.77 -21.67 -9.55
CA ARG A 155 2.71 -22.72 -8.51
C ARG A 155 1.41 -22.77 -7.71
N ARG A 156 0.49 -21.83 -7.94
CA ARG A 156 -0.75 -21.67 -7.17
C ARG A 156 -0.49 -21.65 -5.66
N ARG A 157 0.42 -20.79 -5.20
CA ARG A 157 0.76 -20.66 -3.78
C ARG A 157 0.08 -19.48 -3.12
N ILE A 158 -0.24 -19.65 -1.84
CA ILE A 158 -0.63 -18.53 -0.97
C ILE A 158 0.62 -17.70 -0.68
N GLU A 159 0.52 -16.39 -0.82
CA GLU A 159 1.60 -15.46 -0.48
C GLU A 159 1.02 -14.13 0.01
N LEU A 160 1.72 -13.50 0.95
CA LEU A 160 1.34 -12.22 1.51
C LEU A 160 2.49 -11.24 1.36
N PHE A 161 2.19 -10.03 0.93
CA PHE A 161 3.13 -8.91 0.92
C PHE A 161 2.59 -7.83 1.85
N MET A 162 3.41 -7.36 2.79
CA MET A 162 3.00 -6.30 3.70
C MET A 162 3.93 -5.10 3.59
N ARG A 163 3.36 -3.91 3.67
CA ARG A 163 4.10 -2.66 3.68
C ARG A 163 3.45 -1.71 4.68
N GLU A 164 4.27 -1.09 5.50
CA GLU A 164 3.84 0.00 6.38
C GLU A 164 4.00 1.35 5.66
N ASP A 165 3.07 2.27 5.89
CA ASP A 165 3.11 3.61 5.30
C ASP A 165 4.18 4.52 5.93
N VAL A 166 4.37 5.69 5.32
CA VAL A 166 5.42 6.65 5.72
C VAL A 166 5.21 7.17 7.15
N TYR A 167 3.96 7.26 7.59
CA TYR A 167 3.62 7.77 8.92
C TYR A 167 3.45 6.68 9.98
N GLY A 168 3.50 5.39 9.61
CA GLY A 168 3.36 4.27 10.52
C GLY A 168 1.93 4.09 11.06
N GLN A 169 0.94 4.65 10.36
CA GLN A 169 -0.47 4.62 10.75
C GLN A 169 -1.25 3.55 9.98
N PHE A 170 -0.69 3.06 8.87
CA PHE A 170 -1.32 2.04 8.05
C PHE A 170 -0.33 0.95 7.65
N VAL A 171 -0.84 -0.28 7.62
CA VAL A 171 -0.20 -1.42 6.95
C VAL A 171 -1.11 -1.84 5.79
N THR A 172 -0.56 -1.92 4.59
CA THR A 172 -1.23 -2.62 3.49
C THR A 172 -0.76 -4.06 3.48
N CYS A 173 -1.69 -5.02 3.44
CA CYS A 173 -1.40 -6.43 3.17
C CYS A 173 -2.03 -6.83 1.82
N LEU A 174 -1.19 -7.22 0.87
CA LEU A 174 -1.60 -7.79 -0.41
C LEU A 174 -1.47 -9.31 -0.34
N ALA A 175 -2.60 -9.98 -0.15
CA ALA A 175 -2.68 -11.42 -0.03
C ALA A 175 -3.16 -12.07 -1.34
N PHE A 176 -2.50 -13.14 -1.75
CA PHE A 176 -2.83 -13.92 -2.94
C PHE A 176 -3.23 -15.32 -2.53
N PHE A 177 -4.32 -15.82 -3.11
CA PHE A 177 -4.88 -17.14 -2.83
C PHE A 177 -5.22 -17.85 -4.15
N PRO A 178 -5.00 -19.17 -4.28
CA PRO A 178 -5.61 -19.96 -5.35
C PRO A 178 -7.13 -19.78 -5.37
N ARG A 179 -7.72 -19.61 -6.56
CA ARG A 179 -9.15 -19.30 -6.70
C ARG A 179 -10.08 -20.37 -6.16
N ASP A 180 -9.68 -21.62 -6.30
CA ASP A 180 -10.40 -22.80 -5.85
C ASP A 180 -10.52 -22.88 -4.33
N ILE A 181 -9.60 -22.23 -3.60
CA ILE A 181 -9.63 -22.20 -2.13
C ILE A 181 -10.19 -20.89 -1.56
N TYR A 182 -10.18 -19.81 -2.35
CA TYR A 182 -10.61 -18.51 -1.87
C TYR A 182 -12.12 -18.45 -1.66
N ASN A 183 -12.52 -18.07 -0.46
CA ASN A 183 -13.91 -17.82 -0.11
C ASN A 183 -13.99 -16.76 1.00
N THR A 184 -15.22 -16.33 1.32
CA THR A 184 -15.48 -15.34 2.37
C THR A 184 -14.98 -15.79 3.74
N GLU A 185 -15.11 -17.07 4.08
CA GLU A 185 -14.66 -17.59 5.38
C GLU A 185 -13.14 -17.48 5.54
N LEU A 186 -12.38 -17.88 4.52
CA LEU A 186 -10.92 -17.72 4.51
C LEU A 186 -10.53 -16.25 4.64
N ARG A 187 -11.18 -15.36 3.88
CA ARG A 187 -10.91 -13.92 3.96
C ARG A 187 -11.17 -13.36 5.36
N LEU A 188 -12.26 -13.75 6.02
CA LEU A 188 -12.58 -13.35 7.40
C LEU A 188 -11.56 -13.87 8.41
N LYS A 189 -11.07 -15.11 8.27
CA LYS A 189 -10.01 -15.64 9.14
C LYS A 189 -8.71 -14.87 8.99
N VAL A 190 -8.31 -14.55 7.75
CA VAL A 190 -7.11 -13.73 7.47
C VAL A 190 -7.28 -12.32 8.05
N GLU A 191 -8.46 -11.72 7.87
CA GLU A 191 -8.80 -10.40 8.41
C GLU A 191 -8.66 -10.36 9.94
N GLN A 192 -9.19 -11.37 10.63
CA GLN A 192 -9.07 -11.50 12.09
C GLN A 192 -7.61 -11.68 12.54
N GLU A 193 -6.85 -12.55 11.86
CA GLU A 193 -5.43 -12.77 12.17
C GLU A 193 -4.61 -11.48 12.00
N LEU A 194 -4.89 -10.69 10.96
CA LEU A 194 -4.27 -9.39 10.73
C LEU A 194 -4.64 -8.38 11.83
N LEU A 195 -5.91 -8.34 12.23
CA LEU A 195 -6.39 -7.46 13.30
C LEU A 195 -5.67 -7.74 14.62
N GLU A 196 -5.63 -9.02 15.03
CA GLU A 196 -5.02 -9.44 16.29
C GLU A 196 -3.51 -9.25 16.29
N THR A 197 -2.83 -9.73 15.25
CA THR A 197 -1.37 -9.74 15.19
C THR A 197 -0.78 -8.32 15.08
N LEU A 198 -1.46 -7.40 14.40
CA LEU A 198 -0.97 -6.04 14.21
C LEU A 198 -1.47 -5.07 15.29
N GLY A 199 -2.40 -5.50 16.14
CA GLY A 199 -3.10 -4.63 17.10
C GLY A 199 -3.87 -3.53 16.37
N ALA A 200 -4.55 -3.89 15.28
CA ALA A 200 -5.18 -2.93 14.38
C ALA A 200 -6.42 -2.30 15.02
N GLU A 201 -6.63 -1.02 14.70
CA GLU A 201 -7.80 -0.25 15.13
C GLU A 201 -8.97 -0.41 14.16
N ASP A 202 -8.68 -0.65 12.89
CA ASP A 202 -9.65 -0.81 11.82
C ASP A 202 -9.02 -1.56 10.63
N ILE A 203 -9.84 -2.24 9.83
CA ILE A 203 -9.40 -2.95 8.64
C ILE A 203 -10.45 -2.85 7.53
N GLU A 204 -9.98 -2.55 6.31
CA GLU A 204 -10.79 -2.62 5.11
C GLU A 204 -10.18 -3.61 4.13
N PHE A 205 -11.00 -4.21 3.27
CA PHE A 205 -10.49 -5.07 2.22
C PHE A 205 -11.12 -4.77 0.86
N VAL A 206 -10.35 -5.05 -0.19
CA VAL A 206 -10.84 -5.10 -1.58
C VAL A 206 -10.38 -6.41 -2.20
N THR A 207 -11.33 -7.17 -2.72
CA THR A 207 -11.03 -8.37 -3.50
C THR A 207 -10.96 -8.04 -4.99
N HIS A 208 -9.96 -8.56 -5.67
CA HIS A 208 -9.80 -8.46 -7.11
C HIS A 208 -9.67 -9.85 -7.74
N PHE A 209 -10.62 -10.15 -8.63
CA PHE A 209 -10.58 -11.31 -9.52
C PHE A 209 -10.30 -10.81 -10.95
N SER A 210 -9.37 -11.46 -11.65
CA SER A 210 -8.99 -11.16 -13.04
C SER A 210 -9.10 -12.43 -13.92
N GLU A 211 -8.22 -12.63 -14.90
CA GLU A 211 -8.02 -13.94 -15.56
C GLU A 211 -6.98 -14.83 -14.83
N SER A 212 -6.26 -14.27 -13.85
CA SER A 212 -5.24 -14.99 -13.09
C SER A 212 -5.80 -16.18 -12.31
N VAL A 213 -5.07 -17.29 -12.17
CA VAL A 213 -5.44 -18.42 -11.30
C VAL A 213 -5.49 -18.06 -9.80
N LEU A 214 -5.02 -16.86 -9.43
CA LEU A 214 -5.07 -16.34 -8.08
C LEU A 214 -6.20 -15.31 -7.92
N ALA A 215 -6.84 -15.34 -6.76
CA ALA A 215 -7.59 -14.22 -6.20
C ALA A 215 -6.64 -13.33 -5.40
N ARG A 216 -6.79 -12.02 -5.52
CA ARG A 216 -6.01 -11.05 -4.74
C ARG A 216 -6.92 -10.32 -3.76
N VAL A 217 -6.51 -10.25 -2.51
CA VAL A 217 -7.16 -9.41 -1.49
C VAL A 217 -6.16 -8.36 -1.02
N GLN A 218 -6.56 -7.10 -1.10
CA GLN A 218 -5.82 -6.00 -0.51
C GLN A 218 -6.51 -5.61 0.79
N PHE A 219 -5.82 -5.77 1.92
CA PHE A 219 -6.25 -5.25 3.20
C PHE A 219 -5.55 -3.92 3.46
N THR A 220 -6.32 -2.90 3.86
CA THR A 220 -5.83 -1.61 4.37
C THR A 220 -6.09 -1.60 5.87
N ILE A 221 -5.02 -1.66 6.65
CA ILE A 221 -5.07 -1.96 8.08
C ILE A 221 -4.60 -0.72 8.83
N ARG A 222 -5.50 -0.09 9.59
CA ARG A 222 -5.15 1.05 10.43
C ARG A 222 -4.54 0.55 11.74
N VAL A 223 -3.36 1.03 12.08
CA VAL A 223 -2.59 0.57 13.25
C VAL A 223 -2.11 1.75 14.09
N PRO A 224 -1.85 1.55 15.39
CA PRO A 224 -1.22 2.56 16.22
C PRO A 224 0.16 2.94 15.68
N GLN A 225 0.53 4.21 15.77
CA GLN A 225 1.85 4.67 15.36
C GLN A 225 2.92 4.19 16.35
N VAL A 226 3.86 3.38 15.87
CA VAL A 226 4.98 2.86 16.68
C VAL A 226 6.28 3.04 15.92
N GLU A 227 7.39 3.12 16.66
CA GLU A 227 8.72 3.16 16.05
C GLU A 227 9.18 1.73 15.70
N ASN A 228 9.70 1.54 14.48
CA ASN A 228 10.30 0.28 14.01
C ASN A 228 9.38 -0.95 14.06
N ARG A 229 8.13 -0.81 13.60
CA ARG A 229 7.20 -1.94 13.47
C ARG A 229 7.82 -3.08 12.64
N GLN A 230 7.84 -4.27 13.22
CA GLN A 230 8.18 -5.49 12.50
C GLN A 230 6.89 -6.10 11.95
N LEU A 231 6.88 -6.44 10.65
CA LEU A 231 5.73 -7.04 10.00
C LEU A 231 5.91 -8.57 10.02
N PRO A 232 5.06 -9.34 10.75
CA PRO A 232 5.22 -10.78 10.90
C PRO A 232 4.64 -11.55 9.70
N ILE A 233 5.10 -11.21 8.49
CA ILE A 233 4.56 -11.73 7.22
C ILE A 233 4.63 -13.27 7.19
N SER A 234 5.76 -13.84 7.57
CA SER A 234 5.95 -15.30 7.53
C SER A 234 5.07 -16.04 8.53
N GLU A 235 4.93 -15.52 9.75
CA GLU A 235 4.06 -16.12 10.77
C GLU A 235 2.60 -16.17 10.30
N ILE A 236 2.09 -15.04 9.81
CA ILE A 236 0.71 -14.93 9.33
C ILE A 236 0.53 -15.85 8.11
N ARG A 237 1.46 -15.83 7.16
CA ARG A 237 1.41 -16.70 5.98
C ARG A 237 1.36 -18.18 6.37
N ASP A 238 2.19 -18.62 7.30
CA ASP A 238 2.29 -20.02 7.69
C ASP A 238 1.01 -20.49 8.41
N LYS A 239 0.40 -19.63 9.25
CA LYS A 239 -0.93 -19.89 9.84
C LYS A 239 -2.00 -20.05 8.76
N VAL A 240 -2.03 -19.14 7.78
CA VAL A 240 -2.99 -19.16 6.67
C VAL A 240 -2.85 -20.42 5.82
N ILE A 241 -1.63 -20.86 5.54
CA ILE A 241 -1.35 -22.14 4.86
C ILE A 241 -1.83 -23.33 5.71
N GLY A 242 -1.62 -23.27 7.03
CA GLY A 242 -2.03 -24.30 7.98
C GLY A 242 -3.55 -24.56 7.97
N TRP A 243 -4.38 -23.54 7.79
CA TRP A 243 -5.84 -23.69 7.71
C TRP A 243 -6.33 -24.53 6.52
N HIS A 244 -5.50 -24.67 5.48
CA HIS A 244 -5.82 -25.41 4.27
C HIS A 244 -5.17 -26.80 4.20
N SER A 245 -4.47 -27.22 5.27
CA SER A 245 -3.87 -28.55 5.33
C SER A 245 -4.94 -29.63 5.57
N PRO A 246 -4.95 -30.76 4.83
CA PRO A 246 -6.01 -31.77 4.86
C PRO A 246 -6.36 -32.34 6.26
N GLY A 247 -5.44 -32.26 7.23
CA GLY A 247 -5.66 -32.74 8.59
C GLY A 247 -6.45 -31.81 9.50
N VAL A 248 -6.57 -30.52 9.17
CA VAL A 248 -7.23 -29.54 10.04
C VAL A 248 -8.74 -29.49 9.78
N MET A 249 -9.21 -29.78 8.56
CA MET A 249 -10.64 -29.79 8.19
C MET A 249 -11.51 -30.77 9.00
N ALA A 250 -10.93 -31.80 9.61
CA ALA A 250 -11.67 -32.80 10.40
C ALA A 250 -12.22 -32.26 11.74
N CYS A 251 -11.68 -31.14 12.24
CA CYS A 251 -12.22 -30.47 13.44
C CYS A 251 -13.38 -29.50 13.15
N TRP A 252 -13.74 -29.28 11.87
CA TRP A 252 -14.66 -28.20 11.45
C TRP A 252 -16.09 -28.66 11.17
N LYS A 253 -16.50 -29.78 11.74
CA LYS A 253 -17.91 -30.17 11.84
C LYS A 253 -18.26 -30.39 13.31
N ARG A 254 -18.44 -29.31 14.07
CA ARG A 254 -19.27 -29.25 15.26
C ARG A 254 -19.61 -27.81 15.60
#